data_AF-A0A7S2QMB3-F1
#
_entry.id   AF-A0A7S2QMB3-F1
#
_cell.length_a   1.000
_cell.length_b   1.000
_cell.length_c   1.000
_cell.angle_alpha   90.00
_cell.angle_beta   90.00
_cell.angle_gamma   90.00
#
_symmetry.space_group_name_H-M   'P 1'
#
loop_
_entity.id
_entity.type
_entity.pdbx_description
1 polymer ?
#
loop_
_entity_poly.entity_id
_entity_poly.type
_entity_poly.pdbx_seq_one_letter_code
_entity_poly.pdbx_strand_id
1 'polypeptide(L)'
;RICLGPKRTTINGRKYETLLDHLADRPRLSTHVKIDSEGTEWSVLEQFLDSPEDQDKVRTLEMEVHFTYTPEGDGPLAAATPEPERLERRVRVMERLLE
;
A
#
# COMPACT_ATOMS: atom_id res chain seq x y z
N ARG A 1 -12.88 5.49 8.48
CA ARG A 1 -11.44 5.16 8.28
C ARG A 1 -11.39 3.72 7.81
N ILE A 2 -10.89 3.47 6.61
CA ILE A 2 -10.81 2.13 6.00
C ILE A 2 -9.42 1.58 6.28
N CYS A 3 -9.29 0.31 6.64
CA CYS A 3 -7.98 -0.34 6.72
C CYS A 3 -7.70 -0.98 5.36
N LEU A 4 -6.60 -0.61 4.73
CA LEU A 4 -6.20 -1.19 3.45
C LEU A 4 -5.23 -2.35 3.69
N GLY A 5 -5.44 -3.44 2.98
CA GLY A 5 -4.51 -4.57 2.98
C GLY A 5 -4.37 -5.17 1.58
N PRO A 6 -3.34 -5.99 1.34
CA PRO A 6 -3.12 -6.60 0.03
C PRO A 6 -4.20 -7.63 -0.36
N LYS A 7 -5.10 -7.97 0.56
CA LYS A 7 -6.25 -8.84 0.33
C LYS A 7 -7.34 -8.52 1.34
N ARG A 8 -8.59 -8.84 0.99
CA ARG A 8 -9.70 -8.78 1.94
C ARG A 8 -9.46 -9.76 3.08
N THR A 9 -9.43 -9.26 4.31
CA THR A 9 -9.22 -10.11 5.49
C THR A 9 -9.72 -9.44 6.76
N THR A 10 -9.68 -10.16 7.88
CA THR A 10 -9.92 -9.60 9.21
C THR A 10 -8.79 -10.00 10.13
N ILE A 11 -8.08 -9.01 10.68
CA ILE A 11 -6.96 -9.21 11.61
C ILE A 11 -7.33 -8.52 12.91
N ASN A 12 -7.34 -9.27 14.02
CA ASN A 12 -7.68 -8.75 15.35
C ASN A 12 -9.00 -7.96 15.39
N GLY A 13 -10.03 -8.46 14.69
CA GLY A 13 -11.35 -7.83 14.60
C GLY A 13 -11.44 -6.60 13.68
N ARG A 14 -10.34 -6.15 13.07
CA ARG A 14 -10.33 -5.08 12.06
C ARG A 14 -10.48 -5.67 10.67
N LYS A 15 -11.42 -5.12 9.89
CA LYS A 15 -11.64 -5.49 8.49
C LYS A 15 -10.67 -4.73 7.58
N TYR A 16 -10.03 -5.46 6.69
CA TYR A 16 -9.15 -4.94 5.66
C TYR A 16 -9.80 -5.15 4.29
N GLU A 17 -9.75 -4.12 3.46
CA GLU A 17 -10.23 -4.10 2.08
C GLU A 17 -9.05 -3.79 1.15
N THR A 18 -9.17 -4.07 -0.16
CA THR A 18 -8.09 -3.74 -1.10
C THR A 18 -8.30 -2.34 -1.66
N LEU A 19 -7.22 -1.65 -2.03
CA LEU A 19 -7.33 -0.36 -2.71
C LEU A 19 -8.07 -0.50 -4.05
N LEU A 20 -7.82 -1.59 -4.77
CA LEU A 20 -8.43 -1.91 -6.07
C LEU A 20 -9.96 -1.99 -5.97
N ASP A 21 -10.50 -2.58 -4.89
CA ASP A 21 -11.94 -2.63 -4.63
C ASP A 21 -12.57 -1.23 -4.56
N HIS A 22 -11.84 -0.25 -4.02
CA HIS A 22 -12.31 1.13 -3.90
C HIS A 22 -12.12 1.96 -5.17
N LEU A 23 -11.28 1.48 -6.09
CA LEU A 23 -10.99 2.10 -7.38
C LEU A 23 -11.82 1.51 -8.53
N ALA A 24 -12.37 0.30 -8.39
CA ALA A 24 -13.05 -0.44 -9.46
C ALA A 24 -14.00 0.40 -10.33
N ASP A 25 -14.90 1.18 -9.71
CA ASP A 25 -15.91 1.98 -10.41
C ASP A 25 -15.54 3.47 -10.57
N ARG A 26 -14.26 3.82 -10.37
CA ARG A 26 -13.81 5.21 -10.43
C ARG A 26 -13.47 5.61 -11.87
N PRO A 27 -13.96 6.77 -12.35
CA PRO A 27 -13.50 7.32 -13.61
C PRO A 27 -12.00 7.67 -13.59
N ARG A 28 -11.43 7.80 -14.78
CA ARG A 28 -10.06 8.27 -14.98
C ARG A 28 -9.83 9.62 -14.29
N LEU A 29 -8.68 9.77 -13.60
CA LEU A 29 -8.25 10.97 -12.87
C LEU A 29 -9.34 11.59 -11.97
N SER A 30 -10.14 10.76 -11.31
CA SER A 30 -11.26 11.20 -10.46
C SER A 30 -11.01 11.02 -8.96
N THR A 31 -9.95 10.30 -8.59
CA THR A 31 -9.71 9.91 -7.20
C THR A 31 -8.48 10.60 -6.63
N HIS A 32 -8.60 11.11 -5.41
CA HIS A 32 -7.47 11.53 -4.59
C HIS A 32 -7.18 10.40 -3.58
N VAL A 33 -5.95 9.90 -3.58
CA VAL A 33 -5.53 8.83 -2.69
C VAL A 33 -4.49 9.41 -1.73
N LYS A 34 -4.72 9.19 -0.43
CA LYS A 34 -3.71 9.42 0.60
C LYS A 34 -3.30 8.08 1.19
N ILE A 35 -2.01 7.76 1.15
CA ILE A 35 -1.44 6.54 1.72
C ILE A 35 -0.43 6.94 2.79
N ASP A 36 -0.52 6.30 3.95
CA ASP A 36 0.49 6.37 5.00
C ASP A 36 1.23 5.03 5.02
N SER A 37 2.40 4.99 4.38
CA SER A 37 3.15 3.76 4.12
C SER A 37 4.04 3.41 5.30
N GLU A 38 3.46 2.69 6.26
CA GLU A 38 4.10 2.36 7.53
C GLU A 38 4.26 0.84 7.75
N GLY A 39 3.40 -0.01 7.17
CA GLY A 39 3.55 -1.48 7.20
C GLY A 39 2.89 -2.19 6.01
N THR A 40 1.67 -2.71 6.21
CA THR A 40 0.95 -3.47 5.16
C THR A 40 0.66 -2.65 3.92
N GLU A 41 0.66 -1.32 4.06
CA GLU A 41 0.49 -0.34 3.00
C GLU A 41 1.61 -0.40 1.96
N TRP A 42 2.81 -0.88 2.31
CA TRP A 42 3.87 -1.15 1.32
C TRP A 42 3.44 -2.20 0.30
N SER A 43 2.76 -3.25 0.75
CA SER A 43 2.23 -4.29 -0.15
C SER A 43 1.00 -3.81 -0.93
N VAL A 44 0.20 -2.92 -0.35
CA VAL A 44 -0.92 -2.26 -1.06
C VAL A 44 -0.38 -1.37 -2.19
N LEU A 45 0.69 -0.62 -1.91
CA LEU A 45 1.34 0.24 -2.89
C LEU A 45 1.95 -0.57 -4.04
N GLU A 46 2.62 -1.70 -3.75
CA GLU A 46 3.10 -2.60 -4.80
C GLU A 46 1.98 -3.08 -5.72
N GLN A 47 0.85 -3.53 -5.15
CA GLN A 47 -0.30 -3.96 -5.95
C GLN A 47 -0.89 -2.84 -6.79
N PHE A 48 -0.92 -1.63 -6.27
CA PHE A 48 -1.33 -0.45 -7.02
C PHE A 48 -0.38 -0.15 -8.19
N LEU A 49 0.92 -0.22 -7.94
CA LEU A 49 1.96 -0.05 -8.95
C LEU A 49 1.95 -1.16 -10.02
N ASP A 50 1.43 -2.34 -9.69
CA ASP A 50 1.23 -3.44 -10.64
C ASP A 50 -0.07 -3.29 -11.47
N SER A 51 -0.92 -2.30 -11.18
CA SER A 51 -2.19 -2.05 -11.89
C SER A 51 -2.21 -0.69 -12.60
N PRO A 52 -1.72 -0.60 -13.85
CA PRO A 52 -1.80 0.65 -14.63
C PRO A 52 -3.23 1.16 -14.81
N GLU A 53 -4.21 0.24 -14.91
CA GLU A 53 -5.63 0.59 -15.05
C GLU A 53 -6.12 1.38 -13.83
N ASP A 54 -5.74 0.97 -12.62
CA ASP A 54 -6.15 1.64 -11.40
C ASP A 54 -5.35 2.92 -11.15
N GLN A 55 -4.08 2.97 -11.58
CA GLN A 55 -3.28 4.19 -11.56
C GLN A 55 -3.93 5.31 -12.37
N ASP A 56 -4.49 4.99 -13.54
CA ASP A 56 -5.18 5.95 -14.40
C ASP A 56 -6.40 6.61 -13.72
N LYS A 57 -6.97 5.99 -12.68
CA LYS A 57 -8.12 6.51 -11.92
C LYS A 57 -7.71 7.54 -10.88
N VAL A 58 -6.44 7.58 -10.50
CA VAL A 58 -5.89 8.45 -9.47
C VAL A 58 -5.39 9.77 -10.08
N ARG A 59 -5.98 10.88 -9.63
CA ARG A 59 -5.54 12.23 -10.00
C ARG A 59 -4.36 12.69 -9.17
N THR A 60 -4.35 12.33 -7.89
CA THR A 60 -3.33 12.78 -6.94
C THR A 60 -3.09 11.67 -5.94
N LEU A 61 -1.81 11.33 -5.78
CA LEU A 61 -1.32 10.44 -4.76
C LEU A 61 -0.54 11.29 -3.75
N GLU A 62 -1.09 11.44 -2.54
CA GLU A 62 -0.41 12.01 -1.39
C GLU A 62 0.15 10.88 -0.54
N MET A 63 1.41 10.98 -0.14
CA MET A 63 2.07 9.94 0.62
C MET A 63 2.78 10.47 1.86
N GLU A 64 2.63 9.74 2.95
CA GLU A 64 3.53 9.74 4.09
C GLU A 64 4.28 8.40 4.09
N VAL A 65 5.58 8.40 4.38
CA VAL A 65 6.42 7.21 4.22
C VAL A 65 7.31 7.02 5.43
N HIS A 66 7.19 5.85 6.06
CA HIS A 66 7.99 5.47 7.21
C HIS A 66 8.89 4.27 6.87
N PHE A 67 10.18 4.52 6.65
CA PHE A 67 11.13 3.49 6.25
C PHE A 67 11.57 2.55 7.37
N THR A 68 11.42 2.95 8.64
CA THR A 68 11.92 2.19 9.79
C THR A 68 10.82 1.75 10.73
N TYR A 69 9.58 2.22 10.53
CA TYR A 69 8.46 1.78 11.31
C TYR A 69 8.07 0.33 10.93
N THR A 70 7.65 -0.43 11.93
CA THR A 70 7.12 -1.79 11.79
C THR A 70 5.88 -1.86 12.68
N PRO A 71 4.66 -1.75 12.12
CA PRO A 71 3.45 -1.79 12.92
C PRO A 71 3.26 -3.18 13.54
N GLU A 72 2.59 -3.22 14.69
CA GLU A 72 2.25 -4.49 15.37
C GLU A 72 1.41 -5.45 14.51
N GLY A 73 0.76 -4.93 13.45
CA GLY A 73 -0.05 -5.70 12.50
C GLY A 73 0.70 -6.21 11.26
N ASP A 74 1.98 -5.83 11.08
CA ASP A 74 2.81 -6.38 10.01
C ASP A 74 3.05 -7.86 10.36
N GLY A 75 2.47 -8.75 9.56
CA GLY A 75 2.41 -10.18 9.90
C GLY A 75 3.79 -10.80 10.19
N PRO A 76 3.85 -12.02 10.74
CA PRO A 76 5.10 -12.63 11.24
C PRO A 76 6.25 -12.63 10.23
N LEU A 77 5.93 -12.71 8.93
CA LEU A 77 6.91 -12.65 7.85
C LEU A 77 7.64 -11.29 7.79
N ALA A 78 6.91 -10.17 7.91
CA ALA A 78 7.49 -8.83 7.84
C ALA A 78 8.37 -8.52 9.06
N ALA A 79 8.06 -9.12 10.21
CA ALA A 79 8.90 -9.06 11.41
C ALA A 79 10.16 -9.94 11.30
N ALA A 80 10.09 -11.02 10.52
CA ALA A 80 11.21 -11.95 10.32
C ALA A 80 12.20 -11.51 9.23
N THR A 81 11.80 -10.62 8.33
CA THR A 81 12.69 -10.07 7.29
C THR A 81 13.73 -9.13 7.90
N PRO A 82 15.04 -9.33 7.64
CA PRO A 82 16.09 -8.42 8.08
C PRO A 82 15.84 -6.97 7.65
N GLU A 83 16.22 -6.01 8.49
CA GLU A 83 16.04 -4.58 8.20
C GLU A 83 16.64 -4.13 6.86
N PRO A 84 17.86 -4.53 6.45
CA PRO A 84 18.41 -4.14 5.16
C PRO A 84 17.54 -4.58 3.98
N GLU A 85 17.01 -5.81 4.02
CA GLU A 85 16.14 -6.34 2.96
C GLU A 85 14.80 -5.60 2.91
N ARG A 86 14.24 -5.24 4.07
CA ARG A 86 13.02 -4.43 4.15
C ARG A 86 13.25 -3.04 3.57
N LEU A 87 14.37 -2.39 3.91
CA LEU A 87 14.73 -1.09 3.37
C LEU A 87 14.93 -1.14 1.86
N GLU A 88 15.65 -2.15 1.36
CA GLU A 88 15.86 -2.33 -0.07
C GLU A 88 14.54 -2.50 -0.81
N ARG A 89 13.61 -3.34 -0.31
CA ARG A 89 12.26 -3.46 -0.89
C ARG A 89 11.55 -2.11 -0.90
N ARG A 90 11.52 -1.40 0.22
CA ARG A 90 10.82 -0.11 0.37
C ARG A 90 11.38 0.94 -0.61
N VAL A 91 12.69 1.01 -0.77
CA VAL A 91 13.34 1.90 -1.74
C VAL A 91 12.94 1.54 -3.16
N ARG A 92 13.01 0.26 -3.55
CA ARG A 92 12.60 -0.20 -4.89
C ARG A 92 11.15 0.16 -5.20
N VAL A 93 10.24 0.03 -4.22
CA VAL A 93 8.84 0.45 -4.39
C VAL A 93 8.73 1.95 -4.66
N MET A 94 9.51 2.78 -3.96
CA MET A 94 9.52 4.23 -4.20
C MET A 94 10.12 4.59 -5.57
N GLU A 95 11.15 3.87 -6.02
CA GLU A 95 11.76 4.10 -7.34
C GLU A 95 10.77 3.81 -8.47
N ARG A 96 9.92 2.79 -8.32
CA ARG A 96 8.86 2.44 -9.29
C ARG A 96 7.80 3.53 -9.45
N LEU A 97 7.67 4.48 -8.53
CA LEU A 97 6.75 5.62 -8.70
C LEU A 97 7.23 6.63 -9.76
N LEU A 98 8.49 6.52 -10.20
CA LEU A 98 9.08 7.39 -11.23
C LEU A 98 8.91 6.84 -12.65
N GLU A 99 8.46 5.58 -12.79
CA GLU A 99 8.27 4.87 -14.06
C GLU A 99 6.87 5.11 -14.64
#